data_AF-A0A967JUA7-F1
#
_entry.id   AF-A0A967JUA7-F1
#
_cell.length_a   1.000
_cell.length_b   1.000
_cell.length_c   1.000
_cell.angle_alpha   90.00
_cell.angle_beta   90.00
_cell.angle_gamma   90.00
#
_symmetry.space_group_name_H-M   'P 1'
#
loop_
_entity.id
_entity.type
_entity.pdbx_description
1 polymer ?
#
loop_
_entity_poly.entity_id
_entity_poly.type
_entity_poly.pdbx_seq_one_letter_code
_entity_poly.pdbx_strand_id
1 'polypeptide(L)'
;EAFDPLEGRAICVPLWNGKRGHPVLWARRFFPEMEDIRGDVGARHLLGEHADQVYEVPVDDDGVLLDVDSPDALEALRARG
;
A
#
# COMPACT_ATOMS: atom_id res chain seq x y z
N GLU A 1 9.10 -15.61 1.33
CA GLU A 1 8.70 -14.45 0.49
C GLU A 1 7.47 -13.79 1.10
N ALA A 2 7.29 -12.48 0.90
CA ALA A 2 6.18 -11.74 1.51
C ALA A 2 4.82 -12.08 0.88
N PHE A 3 4.75 -12.08 -0.46
CA PHE A 3 3.54 -12.40 -1.20
C PHE A 3 3.37 -13.90 -1.34
N ASP A 4 2.29 -14.42 -0.79
CA ASP A 4 1.93 -15.84 -0.87
C ASP A 4 0.41 -16.00 -0.70
N PRO A 5 -0.35 -15.94 -1.81
CA PRO A 5 -1.80 -16.00 -1.75
C PRO A 5 -2.37 -17.33 -1.25
N LEU A 6 -1.58 -18.41 -1.28
CA LEU A 6 -1.99 -19.74 -0.82
C LEU A 6 -1.95 -19.82 0.71
N GLU A 7 -1.01 -19.11 1.33
CA GLU A 7 -0.85 -18.97 2.77
C GLU A 7 -1.58 -17.73 3.33
N GLY A 8 -2.57 -17.21 2.60
CA GLY A 8 -3.38 -16.06 3.00
C GLY A 8 -2.72 -14.69 2.81
N ARG A 9 -1.43 -14.59 2.47
CA ARG A 9 -0.72 -13.31 2.25
C ARG A 9 -0.93 -12.78 0.83
N ALA A 10 -2.16 -12.34 0.55
CA ALA A 10 -2.55 -11.90 -0.79
C ALA A 10 -2.61 -10.39 -0.96
N ILE A 11 -2.49 -9.63 0.13
CA ILE A 11 -2.31 -8.20 0.12
C ILE A 11 -1.03 -7.90 0.88
N CYS A 12 -0.07 -7.22 0.27
CA CYS A 12 1.18 -6.86 0.93
C CYS A 12 1.28 -5.35 1.05
N VAL A 13 1.49 -4.86 2.27
CA VAL A 13 1.61 -3.43 2.56
C VAL A 13 2.96 -3.16 3.23
N PRO A 14 3.77 -2.21 2.71
CA PRO A 14 4.99 -1.82 3.39
C PRO A 14 4.70 -1.21 4.76
N LEU A 15 5.54 -1.51 5.74
CA LEU A 15 5.45 -1.00 7.10
C LEU A 15 6.80 -0.41 7.52
N TRP A 16 6.82 0.90 7.77
CA TRP A 16 7.96 1.59 8.35
C TRP A 16 7.56 2.24 9.66
N ASN A 17 8.26 1.91 10.76
CA ASN A 17 8.00 2.48 12.09
C ASN A 17 6.51 2.48 12.51
N GLY A 18 5.80 1.38 12.26
CA GLY A 18 4.38 1.21 12.61
C GLY A 18 3.41 1.96 11.69
N LYS A 19 3.90 2.58 10.61
CA LYS A 19 3.08 3.25 9.61
C LYS A 19 3.07 2.45 8.31
N ARG A 20 1.86 2.13 7.84
CA ARG A 20 1.64 1.51 6.53
C ARG A 20 1.87 2.54 5.42
N GLY A 21 2.56 2.12 4.37
CA GLY A 21 2.91 2.95 3.22
C GLY A 21 2.44 2.39 1.88
N HIS A 22 2.98 2.97 0.81
CA HIS A 22 2.78 2.62 -0.59
C HIS A 22 4.08 2.07 -1.22
N PRO A 23 4.00 1.30 -2.32
CA PRO A 23 2.79 0.80 -2.95
C PRO A 23 2.17 -0.38 -2.18
N VAL A 24 0.85 -0.51 -2.25
CA VAL A 24 0.16 -1.71 -1.76
C VAL A 24 0.08 -2.71 -2.91
N LEU A 25 0.57 -3.94 -2.70
CA LEU A 25 0.46 -5.02 -3.66
C LEU A 25 -0.80 -5.83 -3.38
N TRP A 26 -1.55 -6.12 -4.44
CA TRP A 26 -2.81 -6.86 -4.37
C TRP A 26 -2.79 -8.07 -5.31
N ALA A 27 -3.25 -9.22 -4.83
CA ALA A 27 -3.54 -10.34 -5.69
C ALA A 27 -4.67 -10.00 -6.67
N ARG A 28 -4.60 -10.55 -7.90
CA ARG A 28 -5.58 -10.30 -8.97
C ARG A 28 -7.04 -10.55 -8.57
N ARG A 29 -7.29 -11.40 -7.58
CA ARG A 29 -8.65 -11.72 -7.10
C ARG A 29 -9.42 -10.52 -6.54
N PHE A 30 -8.71 -9.46 -6.11
CA PHE A 30 -9.33 -8.24 -5.58
C PHE A 30 -9.66 -7.20 -6.65
N PHE A 31 -9.26 -7.41 -7.90
CA PHE A 31 -9.49 -6.43 -8.97
C PHE A 31 -10.98 -6.15 -9.22
N PRO A 32 -11.89 -7.15 -9.22
CA PRO A 32 -13.32 -6.89 -9.36
C PRO A 32 -13.88 -5.94 -8.28
N GLU A 33 -13.45 -6.11 -7.02
CA GLU A 33 -13.86 -5.22 -5.93
C GLU A 33 -13.30 -3.79 -6.11
N MET A 34 -12.07 -3.67 -6.61
CA MET A 34 -11.48 -2.36 -6.94
C MET A 34 -12.19 -1.65 -8.08
N GLU A 35 -12.64 -2.41 -9.09
CA GLU A 35 -13.40 -1.88 -10.22
C GLU A 35 -14.75 -1.30 -9.80
N ASP A 36 -15.29 -1.71 -8.64
CA ASP A 36 -16.54 -1.22 -8.07
C ASP A 36 -16.37 0.03 -7.18
N ILE A 37 -15.14 0.45 -6.90
CA ILE A 37 -14.86 1.66 -6.12
C ILE A 37 -15.37 2.90 -6.88
N ARG A 38 -16.04 3.81 -6.16
CA ARG A 38 -16.59 5.05 -6.72
C ARG A 38 -16.13 6.25 -5.90
N GLY A 39 -15.93 7.37 -6.57
CA GLY A 39 -15.41 8.60 -5.94
C GLY A 39 -13.92 8.51 -5.63
N ASP A 40 -13.44 9.44 -4.81
CA ASP A 40 -12.03 9.63 -4.51
C ASP A 40 -11.63 8.97 -3.16
N VAL A 41 -11.89 7.66 -3.05
CA VAL A 41 -11.68 6.90 -1.80
C VAL A 41 -10.60 5.82 -1.89
N GLY A 42 -10.27 5.38 -3.12
CA GLY A 42 -9.28 4.33 -3.38
C GLY A 42 -9.57 3.00 -2.68
N ALA A 43 -8.65 2.03 -2.84
CA ALA A 43 -8.77 0.68 -2.29
C ALA A 43 -8.40 0.56 -0.79
N ARG A 44 -8.22 1.69 -0.08
CA ARG A 44 -7.75 1.68 1.31
C ARG A 44 -8.70 0.98 2.26
N HIS A 45 -10.01 1.12 2.06
CA HIS A 45 -11.03 0.47 2.89
C HIS A 45 -10.98 -1.05 2.78
N LEU A 46 -10.67 -1.60 1.60
CA LEU A 46 -10.52 -3.03 1.35
C LEU A 46 -9.42 -3.67 2.23
N LEU A 47 -8.43 -2.91 2.70
CA LEU A 47 -7.42 -3.40 3.66
C LEU A 47 -8.02 -3.77 5.02
N GLY A 48 -9.07 -3.07 5.43
CA GLY A 48 -9.79 -3.36 6.66
C GLY A 48 -10.75 -4.54 6.50
N GLU A 49 -11.40 -4.62 5.34
CA GLU A 49 -12.35 -5.70 5.01
C GLU A 49 -11.65 -7.06 4.84
N HIS A 50 -10.43 -7.07 4.32
CA HIS A 50 -9.61 -8.27 4.10
C HIS A 50 -8.40 -8.34 5.05
N ALA A 51 -8.55 -7.88 6.29
CA ALA A 51 -7.44 -7.77 7.25
C ALA A 51 -6.73 -9.10 7.54
N ASP A 52 -7.44 -10.23 7.41
CA ASP A 52 -6.91 -11.59 7.54
C ASP A 52 -5.96 -11.98 6.40
N GLN A 53 -5.99 -11.26 5.28
CA GLN A 53 -5.18 -11.50 4.09
C GLN A 53 -4.07 -10.46 3.89
N VAL A 54 -3.98 -9.48 4.80
CA VAL A 54 -2.96 -8.43 4.78
C VAL A 54 -1.71 -8.92 5.47
N TYR A 55 -0.59 -8.83 4.76
CA TYR A 55 0.74 -9.03 5.28
C TYR A 55 1.52 -7.72 5.29
N GLU A 56 1.98 -7.31 6.47
CA GLU A 56 2.84 -6.15 6.63
C GLU A 56 4.28 -6.53 6.29
N VAL A 57 4.88 -5.81 5.36
CA VAL A 57 6.26 -6.01 4.90
C VAL A 57 7.14 -4.97 5.57
N PRO A 58 7.96 -5.34 6.57
CA PRO A 58 8.89 -4.41 7.18
C PRO A 58 9.87 -3.86 6.14
N VAL A 59 10.10 -2.55 6.18
CA VAL A 59 11.09 -1.87 5.35
C VAL A 59 11.99 -1.00 6.21
N ASP A 60 13.19 -0.69 5.71
CA ASP A 60 14.24 -0.03 6.49
C ASP A 60 14.16 1.51 6.43
N ASP A 61 13.47 2.07 5.44
CA ASP A 61 13.37 3.52 5.21
C ASP A 61 11.94 4.02 5.02
N ASP A 62 11.79 5.34 5.13
CA ASP A 62 10.50 6.04 5.07
C ASP A 62 10.02 6.33 3.65
N GLY A 63 10.73 5.87 2.62
CA GLY A 63 10.40 6.10 1.22
C GLY A 63 8.99 5.63 0.86
N VAL A 64 8.53 4.56 1.51
CA VAL A 64 7.16 4.03 1.36
C VAL A 64 6.07 4.97 1.89
N LEU A 65 6.42 5.96 2.71
CA LEU A 65 5.48 6.96 3.23
C LEU A 65 5.45 8.23 2.40
N LEU A 66 6.32 8.34 1.38
CA LEU A 66 6.39 9.53 0.54
C LEU A 66 5.29 9.47 -0.52
N ASP A 67 4.54 10.56 -0.61
CA ASP A 67 3.49 10.77 -1.58
C ASP A 67 3.78 12.07 -2.34
N VAL A 68 3.77 12.01 -3.67
CA VAL A 68 4.28 13.09 -4.55
C VAL A 68 3.16 13.60 -5.45
N ASP A 69 2.13 14.16 -4.82
CA ASP A 69 0.94 14.67 -5.52
C ASP A 69 0.99 16.17 -5.82
N SER A 70 2.06 16.86 -5.41
CA SER A 70 2.22 18.30 -5.64
C SER A 70 3.63 18.69 -6.08
N PRO A 71 3.79 19.85 -6.75
CA PRO A 71 5.11 20.40 -7.05
C PRO A 71 5.99 20.58 -5.81
N ASP A 72 5.41 21.07 -4.71
CA ASP A 72 6.11 21.26 -3.45
C ASP A 72 6.59 19.92 -2.86
N ALA A 73 5.77 18.86 -2.96
CA ALA A 73 6.16 17.51 -2.53
C ALA A 73 7.33 16.98 -3.38
N LEU A 74 7.32 17.24 -4.69
CA LEU A 74 8.42 16.87 -5.58
C LEU A 74 9.70 17.65 -5.27
N GLU A 75 9.61 18.93 -4.96
CA GLU A 75 10.76 19.74 -4.53
C GLU A 75 11.33 19.26 -3.19
N ALA A 76 10.46 18.98 -2.22
CA ALA A 76 10.86 18.39 -0.94
C ALA A 76 11.55 17.04 -1.12
N LEU A 77 11.07 16.19 -2.03
CA LEU A 77 11.70 14.93 -2.38
C LEU A 77 13.09 15.13 -2.98
N ARG A 78 13.25 16.08 -3.92
CA ARG A 78 14.55 16.40 -4.53
C ARG A 78 15.56 16.94 -3.52
N ALA A 79 15.11 17.66 -2.49
CA ALA A 79 15.98 18.17 -1.44
C ALA A 79 16.48 17.10 -0.46
N ARG A 80 15.89 15.89 -0.47
CA ARG A 80 16.31 14.76 0.38
C ARG A 80 17.58 14.05 -0.13
N GLY A 81 18.02 14.26 -1.37
CA GLY A 81 19.21 13.63 -1.94
C GLY A 81 19.46 13.94 -3.41
#